data_AF-A0A1C4AVE4-F1
#
_entry.id   AF-A0A1C4AVE4-F1
#
_cell.length_a   1.000
_cell.length_b   1.000
_cell.length_c   1.000
_cell.angle_alpha   90.00
_cell.angle_beta   90.00
_cell.angle_gamma   90.00
#
_symmetry.space_group_name_H-M   'P 1'
#
loop_
_entity.id
_entity.type
_entity.pdbx_description
1 polymer ?
#
loop_
_entity_poly.entity_id
_entity_poly.type
_entity_poly.pdbx_seq_one_letter_code
_entity_poly.pdbx_strand_id
1 'polypeptide(L)'
;MNKIRKLFVLPFFVGMLSAHAQQKDLVAYANTLQGTHSGFSLSRGITYITSLPFGMQAWTAQTGKNGGGWKYQFQASTIRGFEQTHQCSPWVGDYGVFSLMPVSGELKVQEDAPAQPFRHEDEMAHPDYYKVTFANKVTTEITPTERGAHMGSSPATQRGIADEDKPFSLSR
;
A
#
# COMPACT_ATOMS: atom_id res chain seq x y z
N MET A 1 13.88 -26.63 70.97
CA MET A 1 13.16 -25.33 71.03
C MET A 1 13.53 -24.50 69.82
N ASN A 2 12.55 -24.21 68.96
CA ASN A 2 12.41 -23.08 68.01
C ASN A 2 13.70 -22.54 67.35
N LYS A 3 13.84 -22.48 66.03
CA LYS A 3 12.96 -21.72 65.14
C LYS A 3 13.03 -22.22 63.70
N ILE A 4 11.86 -22.60 63.23
CA ILE A 4 11.44 -22.71 61.83
C ILE A 4 11.65 -21.37 61.10
N ARG A 5 11.77 -21.47 59.76
CA ARG A 5 11.54 -20.44 58.71
C ARG A 5 12.67 -19.44 58.45
N LYS A 6 13.30 -19.59 57.28
CA LYS A 6 13.30 -18.62 56.15
C LYS A 6 14.51 -18.93 55.25
N LEU A 7 14.37 -19.83 54.27
CA LEU A 7 15.34 -19.89 53.16
C LEU A 7 14.73 -20.61 51.94
N PHE A 8 13.59 -20.13 51.45
CA PHE A 8 13.01 -20.56 50.17
C PHE A 8 12.26 -19.40 49.49
N VAL A 9 12.88 -18.22 49.45
CA VAL A 9 12.33 -17.07 48.70
C VAL A 9 13.44 -16.44 47.87
N LEU A 10 14.08 -17.21 46.99
CA LEU A 10 14.95 -16.66 45.94
C LEU A 10 15.21 -17.68 44.81
N PRO A 11 14.15 -18.21 44.16
CA PRO A 11 14.16 -18.10 42.71
C PRO A 11 12.78 -17.77 42.14
N PHE A 12 11.95 -17.00 42.84
CA PHE A 12 10.68 -16.52 42.27
C PHE A 12 10.77 -15.12 41.62
N PHE A 13 11.90 -14.43 41.78
CA PHE A 13 12.05 -13.06 41.26
C PHE A 13 12.68 -12.98 39.86
N VAL A 14 13.15 -14.09 39.29
CA VAL A 14 13.79 -14.12 37.96
C VAL A 14 12.81 -14.55 36.85
N GLY A 15 11.61 -15.01 37.19
CA GLY A 15 10.60 -15.48 36.22
C GLY A 15 9.58 -14.44 35.75
N MET A 16 9.57 -13.21 36.30
CA MET A 16 8.49 -12.22 36.06
C MET A 16 8.81 -11.13 35.03
N LEU A 17 10.01 -11.09 34.45
CA LEU A 17 10.36 -10.11 33.42
C LEU A 17 10.63 -10.82 32.09
N SER A 18 9.57 -11.25 31.41
CA SER A 18 9.43 -11.19 29.94
C SER A 18 8.10 -11.78 29.50
N ALA A 19 6.99 -11.32 30.09
CA ALA A 19 5.73 -11.33 29.35
C ALA A 19 5.70 -10.04 28.54
N HIS A 20 6.30 -10.06 27.34
CA HIS A 20 5.95 -9.06 26.34
C HIS A 20 4.48 -9.31 25.98
N ALA A 21 3.57 -8.61 26.65
CA ALA A 21 2.22 -8.44 26.15
C ALA A 21 2.34 -7.91 24.72
N GLN A 22 1.85 -8.65 23.75
CA GLN A 22 1.87 -8.22 22.36
C GLN A 22 1.11 -6.90 22.27
N GLN A 23 1.85 -5.81 22.01
CA GLN A 23 1.26 -4.49 21.88
C GLN A 23 0.22 -4.55 20.76
N LYS A 24 -1.01 -4.15 21.06
CA LYS A 24 -2.11 -4.19 20.11
C LYS A 24 -1.77 -3.32 18.91
N ASP A 25 -1.74 -3.91 17.72
CA ASP A 25 -1.59 -3.16 16.48
C ASP A 25 -2.91 -2.42 16.20
N LEU A 26 -2.89 -1.10 16.35
CA LEU A 26 -4.05 -0.25 16.09
C LEU A 26 -4.19 0.12 14.61
N VAL A 27 -3.10 0.06 13.84
CA VAL A 27 -3.09 0.40 12.41
C VAL A 27 -3.95 -0.60 11.62
N ALA A 28 -3.97 -1.86 12.06
CA ALA A 28 -4.82 -2.91 11.50
C ALA A 28 -6.33 -2.58 11.48
N TYR A 29 -6.81 -1.64 12.32
CA TYR A 29 -8.22 -1.22 12.32
C TYR A 29 -8.51 -0.07 11.35
N ALA A 30 -7.47 0.61 10.85
CA ALA A 30 -7.64 1.71 9.93
C ALA A 30 -7.87 1.19 8.50
N ASN A 31 -9.00 1.57 7.90
CA ASN A 31 -9.35 1.25 6.53
C ASN A 31 -9.27 2.51 5.67
N THR A 32 -8.25 2.62 4.81
CA THR A 32 -8.08 3.78 3.93
C THR A 32 -9.07 3.82 2.77
N LEU A 33 -9.79 2.73 2.51
CA LEU A 33 -10.87 2.68 1.51
C LEU A 33 -12.21 3.19 2.04
N GLN A 34 -12.34 3.40 3.36
CA GLN A 34 -13.58 3.96 3.90
C GLN A 34 -13.86 5.32 3.26
N GLY A 35 -15.06 5.51 2.70
CA GLY A 35 -15.46 6.74 2.02
C GLY A 35 -15.08 6.84 0.52
N THR A 36 -14.32 5.88 -0.03
CA THR A 36 -13.92 5.87 -1.46
C THR A 36 -15.03 5.51 -2.43
N HIS A 37 -16.13 4.90 -1.95
CA HIS A 37 -17.33 4.66 -2.76
C HIS A 37 -18.16 5.95 -2.89
N SER A 38 -17.52 7.00 -3.41
CA SER A 38 -18.07 8.34 -3.59
C SER A 38 -18.04 8.71 -5.07
N GLY A 39 -18.97 9.57 -5.48
CA GLY A 39 -19.01 10.19 -6.80
C GLY A 39 -19.30 11.68 -6.71
N PHE A 40 -19.31 12.37 -7.85
CA PHE A 40 -19.62 13.80 -7.91
C PHE A 40 -21.00 14.12 -7.32
N SER A 41 -22.01 13.31 -7.64
CA SER A 41 -23.39 13.54 -7.23
C SER A 41 -23.66 13.26 -5.75
N LEU A 42 -22.90 12.36 -5.14
CA LEU A 42 -23.08 11.97 -3.74
C LEU A 42 -21.77 11.50 -3.13
N SER A 43 -21.39 12.17 -2.04
CA SER A 43 -20.24 11.82 -1.22
C SER A 43 -20.60 10.85 -0.10
N ARG A 44 -19.67 9.93 0.20
CA ARG A 44 -19.69 9.05 1.38
C ARG A 44 -18.47 9.25 2.29
N GLY A 45 -17.72 10.34 2.10
CA GLY A 45 -16.53 10.67 2.89
C GLY A 45 -15.37 11.21 2.05
N ILE A 46 -15.18 10.66 0.84
CA ILE A 46 -14.11 11.00 -0.12
C ILE A 46 -12.73 11.02 0.54
N THR A 47 -12.13 9.85 0.67
CA THR A 47 -10.86 9.68 1.36
C THR A 47 -10.14 8.48 0.77
N TYR A 48 -8.92 8.67 0.25
CA TYR A 48 -7.96 7.58 0.10
C TYR A 48 -6.55 8.14 -0.11
N ILE A 49 -5.70 7.86 0.88
CA ILE A 49 -4.26 8.15 0.88
C ILE A 49 -3.54 7.10 1.73
N THR A 50 -2.33 6.76 1.32
CA THR A 50 -1.34 6.00 2.09
C THR A 50 -0.22 6.98 2.44
N SER A 51 -0.05 7.29 3.73
CA SER A 51 0.92 8.27 4.20
C SER A 51 1.19 8.11 5.71
N LEU A 52 2.35 8.61 6.14
CA LEU A 52 2.59 8.84 7.56
C LEU A 52 1.74 10.02 8.08
N PRO A 53 1.47 10.09 9.39
CA PRO A 53 0.80 11.26 9.98
C PRO A 53 1.52 12.56 9.58
N PHE A 54 0.79 13.48 8.94
CA PHE A 54 1.32 14.77 8.45
C PHE A 54 2.49 14.65 7.47
N GLY A 55 2.57 13.54 6.71
CA GLY A 55 3.53 13.39 5.63
C GLY A 55 3.42 14.53 4.62
N MET A 56 4.56 15.03 4.16
CA MET A 56 4.64 16.01 3.08
C MET A 56 4.13 15.41 1.77
N GLN A 57 4.35 14.11 1.55
CA GLN A 57 3.84 13.37 0.40
C GLN A 57 2.90 12.26 0.83
N ALA A 58 1.77 12.15 0.14
CA ALA A 58 0.87 11.01 0.22
C ALA A 58 0.88 10.24 -1.10
N TRP A 59 0.50 8.97 -1.04
CA TRP A 59 0.46 8.07 -2.18
C TRP A 59 -0.92 7.44 -2.33
N THR A 60 -1.37 7.29 -3.57
CA THR A 60 -2.70 6.76 -3.90
C THR A 60 -2.62 5.91 -5.16
N ALA A 61 -3.23 4.72 -5.18
CA ALA A 61 -3.68 4.14 -6.43
C ALA A 61 -4.60 5.14 -7.18
N GLN A 62 -4.47 5.19 -8.50
CA GLN A 62 -5.21 6.10 -9.35
C GLN A 62 -6.13 5.30 -10.27
N THR A 63 -7.42 5.56 -10.19
CA THR A 63 -8.45 4.97 -11.07
C THR A 63 -9.02 6.02 -12.03
N GLY A 64 -9.16 7.27 -11.57
CA GLY A 64 -9.67 8.40 -12.35
C GLY A 64 -8.63 9.05 -13.27
N LYS A 65 -9.10 9.83 -14.24
CA LYS A 65 -8.26 10.50 -15.26
C LYS A 65 -7.32 11.54 -14.65
N ASN A 66 -6.20 11.80 -15.33
CA ASN A 66 -5.26 12.85 -14.93
C ASN A 66 -5.96 14.22 -14.89
N GLY A 67 -5.63 15.03 -13.89
CA GLY A 67 -6.25 16.34 -13.66
C GLY A 67 -7.66 16.31 -13.06
N GLY A 68 -8.31 15.15 -12.95
CA GLY A 68 -9.58 15.00 -12.25
C GLY A 68 -9.40 14.95 -10.73
N GLY A 69 -10.36 15.49 -9.98
CA GLY A 69 -10.35 15.43 -8.51
C GLY A 69 -10.67 14.05 -7.93
N TRP A 70 -11.36 13.19 -8.66
CA TRP A 70 -11.68 11.83 -8.22
C TRP A 70 -10.54 10.86 -8.57
N LYS A 71 -9.44 10.93 -7.80
CA LYS A 71 -8.22 10.15 -8.03
C LYS A 71 -8.47 8.64 -7.91
N TYR A 72 -9.13 8.22 -6.85
CA TYR A 72 -9.54 6.84 -6.61
C TYR A 72 -11.03 6.75 -6.33
N GLN A 73 -11.69 5.76 -6.92
CA GLN A 73 -13.09 5.44 -6.66
C GLN A 73 -13.26 3.94 -6.52
N PHE A 74 -13.90 3.48 -5.43
CA PHE A 74 -14.11 2.06 -5.15
C PHE A 74 -14.89 1.31 -6.24
N GLN A 75 -15.68 2.00 -7.06
CA GLN A 75 -16.48 1.34 -8.09
C GLN A 75 -15.67 1.05 -9.36
N ALA A 76 -14.47 1.61 -9.47
CA ALA A 76 -13.64 1.46 -10.64
C ALA A 76 -13.01 0.06 -10.69
N SER A 77 -12.93 -0.52 -11.89
CA SER A 77 -12.39 -1.86 -12.11
C SER A 77 -10.95 -1.88 -12.61
N THR A 78 -10.34 -0.70 -12.79
CA THR A 78 -8.98 -0.55 -13.31
C THR A 78 -8.20 0.49 -12.53
N ILE A 79 -6.91 0.24 -12.34
CA ILE A 79 -5.93 1.21 -11.86
C ILE A 79 -5.03 1.57 -13.04
N ARG A 80 -4.82 2.87 -13.24
CA ARG A 80 -3.99 3.43 -14.32
C ARG A 80 -2.59 3.85 -13.87
N GLY A 81 -2.37 3.89 -12.57
CA GLY A 81 -1.09 4.25 -11.99
C GLY A 81 -1.16 4.40 -10.48
N PHE A 82 -0.01 4.68 -9.89
CA PHE A 82 0.15 5.05 -8.50
C PHE A 82 0.69 6.46 -8.45
N GLU A 83 -0.08 7.34 -7.85
CA GLU A 83 0.12 8.78 -7.89
C GLU A 83 0.66 9.28 -6.55
N GLN A 84 1.70 10.12 -6.62
CA GLN A 84 2.07 10.97 -5.50
C GLN A 84 1.10 12.16 -5.49
N THR A 85 0.39 12.37 -4.39
CA THR A 85 -0.67 13.37 -4.27
C THR A 85 -0.47 14.29 -3.06
N HIS A 86 -0.95 15.53 -3.20
CA HIS A 86 -1.13 16.51 -2.13
C HIS A 86 -2.59 16.97 -2.02
N GLN A 87 -3.50 16.23 -2.67
CA GLN A 87 -4.90 16.59 -2.78
C GLN A 87 -5.59 16.52 -1.41
N CYS A 88 -6.19 17.62 -0.97
CA CYS A 88 -7.00 17.66 0.26
C CYS A 88 -8.47 17.32 0.02
N SER A 89 -8.98 17.53 -1.19
CA SER A 89 -10.34 17.19 -1.60
C SER A 89 -10.45 17.17 -3.14
N PRO A 90 -11.41 16.45 -3.73
CA PRO A 90 -11.58 16.41 -5.19
C PRO A 90 -11.95 17.78 -5.79
N TRP A 91 -12.47 18.70 -4.99
CA TRP A 91 -12.93 20.02 -5.44
C TRP A 91 -11.80 21.02 -5.59
N VAL A 92 -10.77 20.89 -4.76
CA VAL A 92 -9.58 21.74 -4.79
C VAL A 92 -8.61 21.27 -5.88
N GLY A 93 -8.63 19.97 -6.20
CA GLY A 93 -7.66 19.37 -7.09
C GLY A 93 -6.30 19.18 -6.40
N ASP A 94 -5.26 19.01 -7.20
CA ASP A 94 -3.96 18.52 -6.74
C ASP A 94 -2.81 19.31 -7.35
N TYR A 95 -1.62 19.23 -6.75
CA TYR A 95 -0.43 19.95 -7.19
C TYR A 95 0.85 19.13 -6.98
N GLY A 96 1.90 19.41 -7.77
CA GLY A 96 3.18 18.72 -7.65
C GLY A 96 3.13 17.22 -7.95
N VAL A 97 2.14 16.78 -8.72
CA VAL A 97 1.73 15.38 -8.89
C VAL A 97 2.55 14.69 -9.99
N PHE A 98 2.89 13.43 -9.75
CA PHE A 98 3.31 12.50 -10.80
C PHE A 98 2.76 11.10 -10.51
N SER A 99 2.67 10.26 -11.54
CA SER A 99 2.24 8.88 -11.41
C SER A 99 3.23 7.89 -12.01
N LEU A 100 3.28 6.71 -11.38
CA LEU A 100 4.11 5.58 -11.78
C LEU A 100 3.20 4.38 -12.01
N MET A 101 3.32 3.72 -13.16
CA MET A 101 2.60 2.48 -13.44
C MET A 101 3.58 1.39 -13.87
N PRO A 102 3.76 0.33 -13.07
CA PRO A 102 4.56 -0.80 -13.51
C PRO A 102 3.81 -1.52 -14.64
N VAL A 103 4.49 -1.68 -15.77
CA VAL A 103 3.96 -2.38 -16.95
C VAL A 103 4.80 -3.62 -17.21
N SER A 104 4.14 -4.70 -17.64
CA SER A 104 4.77 -5.91 -18.15
C SER A 104 4.44 -6.04 -19.63
N GLY A 105 5.46 -6.22 -20.48
CA GLY A 105 5.29 -6.31 -21.92
C GLY A 105 5.48 -4.96 -22.63
N GLU A 106 4.57 -4.62 -23.53
CA GLU A 106 4.68 -3.42 -24.37
C GLU A 106 4.55 -2.13 -23.55
N LEU A 107 5.48 -1.19 -23.75
CA LEU A 107 5.45 0.12 -23.13
C LEU A 107 4.36 0.98 -23.77
N LYS A 108 3.37 1.38 -22.96
CA LYS A 108 2.31 2.30 -23.36
C LYS A 108 2.32 3.52 -22.45
N VAL A 109 2.47 4.70 -23.04
CA VAL A 109 2.64 5.98 -22.30
C VAL A 109 1.41 6.88 -22.30
N GLN A 110 0.38 6.56 -23.11
CA GLN A 110 -0.88 7.30 -23.09
C GLN A 110 -1.66 6.97 -21.82
N GLU A 111 -2.30 7.96 -21.19
CA GLU A 111 -2.89 7.82 -19.83
C GLU A 111 -3.85 6.64 -19.64
N ASP A 112 -4.65 6.29 -20.64
CA ASP A 112 -5.67 5.24 -20.56
C ASP A 112 -5.10 3.86 -20.92
N ALA A 113 -3.94 3.82 -21.60
CA ALA A 113 -3.38 2.62 -22.19
C ALA A 113 -2.67 1.65 -21.20
N PRO A 114 -1.99 2.10 -20.12
CA PRO A 114 -1.35 1.19 -19.17
C PRO A 114 -2.31 0.67 -18.09
N ALA A 115 -3.59 1.08 -18.09
CA ALA A 115 -4.55 0.70 -17.07
C ALA A 115 -4.72 -0.83 -16.96
N GLN A 116 -4.58 -1.36 -15.74
CA GLN A 116 -4.69 -2.78 -15.46
C GLN A 116 -5.95 -3.08 -14.65
N PRO A 117 -6.71 -4.12 -15.03
CA PRO A 117 -7.80 -4.63 -14.22
C PRO A 117 -7.30 -5.14 -12.86
N PHE A 118 -8.05 -4.83 -11.81
CA PHE A 118 -7.80 -5.31 -10.46
C PHE A 118 -9.12 -5.68 -9.77
N ARG A 119 -9.01 -6.35 -8.63
CA ARG A 119 -10.13 -6.69 -7.76
C ARG A 119 -9.79 -6.28 -6.34
N HIS A 120 -10.76 -5.79 -5.58
CA HIS A 120 -10.55 -5.40 -4.18
C HIS A 120 -10.14 -6.59 -3.29
N GLU A 121 -10.52 -7.82 -3.68
CA GLU A 121 -10.07 -9.02 -2.97
C GLU A 121 -8.54 -9.23 -3.05
N ASP A 122 -7.90 -8.68 -4.08
CA ASP A 122 -6.45 -8.73 -4.34
C ASP A 122 -5.74 -7.41 -3.95
N GLU A 123 -6.45 -6.50 -3.27
CA GLU A 123 -5.99 -5.19 -2.82
C GLU A 123 -5.88 -5.15 -1.29
N MET A 124 -4.77 -4.62 -0.80
CA MET A 124 -4.54 -4.30 0.61
C MET A 124 -4.28 -2.81 0.72
N ALA A 125 -5.09 -2.12 1.51
CA ALA A 125 -5.05 -0.67 1.64
C ALA A 125 -5.02 -0.29 3.12
N HIS A 126 -3.82 0.04 3.61
CA HIS A 126 -3.55 0.52 4.97
C HIS A 126 -2.90 1.89 4.92
N PRO A 127 -2.91 2.67 6.04
CA PRO A 127 -2.27 3.98 6.08
C PRO A 127 -0.77 3.94 5.79
N ASP A 128 -0.09 2.87 6.19
CA ASP A 128 1.36 2.66 6.12
C ASP A 128 1.81 1.69 5.03
N TYR A 129 0.88 1.03 4.34
CA TYR A 129 1.20 0.06 3.31
C TYR A 129 0.05 -0.13 2.32
N TYR A 130 0.39 -0.13 1.03
CA TYR A 130 -0.53 -0.47 -0.03
C TYR A 130 0.04 -1.62 -0.87
N LYS A 131 -0.82 -2.58 -1.24
CA LYS A 131 -0.50 -3.63 -2.21
C LYS A 131 -1.68 -3.89 -3.12
N VAL A 132 -1.41 -4.14 -4.40
CA VAL A 132 -2.39 -4.77 -5.29
C VAL A 132 -1.72 -5.82 -6.17
N THR A 133 -2.41 -6.94 -6.35
CA THR A 133 -2.05 -7.95 -7.36
C THR A 133 -3.00 -7.82 -8.54
N PHE A 134 -2.46 -7.49 -9.71
CA PHE A 134 -3.25 -7.31 -10.93
C PHE A 134 -3.66 -8.66 -11.55
N ALA A 135 -4.64 -8.62 -12.46
CA ALA A 135 -5.06 -9.80 -13.21
C ALA A 135 -3.91 -10.45 -14.01
N ASN A 136 -2.97 -9.63 -14.48
CA ASN A 136 -1.74 -10.05 -15.18
C ASN A 136 -0.65 -10.60 -14.22
N LYS A 137 -0.97 -10.77 -12.93
CA LYS A 137 -0.13 -11.30 -11.86
C LYS A 137 1.08 -10.43 -11.48
N VAL A 138 1.19 -9.21 -12.01
CA VAL A 138 2.11 -8.21 -11.47
C VAL A 138 1.59 -7.77 -10.11
N THR A 139 2.47 -7.79 -9.10
CA THR A 139 2.17 -7.25 -7.78
C THR A 139 2.88 -5.92 -7.63
N THR A 140 2.19 -4.91 -7.09
CA THR A 140 2.77 -3.60 -6.78
C THR A 140 2.54 -3.27 -5.32
N GLU A 141 3.59 -2.78 -4.66
CA GLU A 141 3.62 -2.48 -3.24
C GLU A 141 4.19 -1.08 -3.01
N ILE A 142 3.62 -0.33 -2.06
CA ILE A 142 4.04 1.02 -1.69
C ILE A 142 4.09 1.15 -0.17
N THR A 143 5.22 1.62 0.34
CA THR A 143 5.39 2.03 1.74
C THR A 143 5.84 3.49 1.80
N PRO A 144 5.05 4.40 2.39
CA PRO A 144 5.37 5.81 2.42
C PRO A 144 6.41 6.15 3.48
N THR A 145 7.08 7.28 3.27
CA THR A 145 7.87 8.02 4.26
C THR A 145 7.33 9.44 4.31
N GLU A 146 7.91 10.31 5.14
CA GLU A 146 7.45 11.70 5.23
C GLU A 146 7.49 12.45 3.90
N ARG A 147 8.45 12.14 3.00
CA ARG A 147 8.71 12.92 1.76
C ARG A 147 8.95 12.04 0.54
N GLY A 148 8.42 10.82 0.54
CA GLY A 148 8.64 9.85 -0.53
C GLY A 148 7.97 8.53 -0.23
N ALA A 149 8.23 7.52 -1.05
CA ALA A 149 7.85 6.14 -0.75
C ALA A 149 8.86 5.17 -1.36
N HIS A 150 8.93 3.97 -0.80
CA HIS A 150 9.46 2.83 -1.50
C HIS A 150 8.33 2.18 -2.30
N MET A 151 8.50 2.11 -3.62
CA MET A 151 7.57 1.43 -4.52
C MET A 151 8.28 0.25 -5.17
N GLY A 152 7.75 -0.95 -4.96
CA GLY A 152 8.26 -2.17 -5.55
C GLY A 152 7.22 -2.80 -6.48
N SER A 153 7.66 -3.37 -7.59
CA SER A 153 6.85 -4.25 -8.41
C SER A 153 7.56 -5.58 -8.61
N SER A 154 6.81 -6.67 -8.51
CA SER A 154 7.28 -8.00 -8.83
C SER A 154 6.44 -8.58 -9.96
N PRO A 155 7.06 -9.20 -10.97
CA PRO A 155 6.32 -9.96 -11.96
C PRO A 155 5.61 -11.13 -11.27
N ALA A 156 4.68 -11.75 -11.98
CA ALA A 156 4.10 -13.03 -11.58
C ALA A 156 5.22 -13.93 -11.05
N THR A 157 5.16 -14.34 -9.79
CA THR A 157 6.10 -15.33 -9.27
C THR A 157 5.95 -16.59 -10.11
N GLN A 158 6.79 -16.77 -11.14
CA GLN A 158 7.08 -18.09 -11.64
C GLN A 158 7.78 -18.79 -10.50
N ARG A 159 7.07 -19.67 -9.80
CA ARG A 159 7.73 -20.70 -8.99
C ARG A 159 8.67 -21.45 -9.93
N GLY A 160 9.96 -21.15 -9.81
CA GLY A 160 11.07 -21.84 -10.44
C GLY A 160 11.08 -21.72 -11.95
N ILE A 161 11.93 -20.83 -12.48
CA ILE A 161 12.77 -21.07 -13.65
C ILE A 161 13.89 -20.03 -13.54
N ALA A 162 15.02 -20.45 -12.99
CA ALA A 162 16.28 -19.97 -13.53
C ALA A 162 16.34 -20.55 -14.95
N ASP A 163 16.00 -19.75 -15.96
CA ASP A 163 16.34 -20.05 -17.34
C ASP A 163 17.73 -19.46 -17.55
N GLU A 164 18.76 -20.24 -17.22
CA GLU A 164 20.16 -19.86 -17.46
C GLU A 164 20.53 -19.86 -18.97
N ASP A 165 19.59 -20.17 -19.88
CA ASP A 165 19.91 -20.51 -21.27
C ASP A 165 19.42 -19.52 -22.35
N LYS A 166 19.06 -18.28 -22.01
CA LYS A 166 18.79 -17.25 -23.03
C LYS A 166 19.81 -16.11 -23.04
N PRO A 167 20.75 -16.08 -24.01
CA PRO A 167 21.61 -14.92 -24.17
C PRO A 167 20.77 -13.70 -24.58
N PHE A 168 20.94 -12.62 -23.83
CA PHE A 168 20.37 -11.31 -24.09
C PHE A 168 20.91 -10.78 -25.43
N SER A 169 20.12 -10.87 -26.49
CA SER A 169 20.47 -10.34 -27.81
C SER A 169 20.18 -8.83 -27.86
N LEU A 170 21.21 -8.01 -27.69
CA LEU A 170 21.18 -6.59 -28.05
C LEU A 170 21.39 -6.47 -29.56
N SER A 171 20.33 -6.19 -30.33
CA SER A 171 20.47 -5.65 -31.68
C SER A 171 20.82 -4.17 -31.59
N ARG A 172 21.94 -3.78 -32.21
CA ARG A 172 22.35 -2.39 -32.44
C ARG A 172 21.35 -1.62 -33.30
#